data_AF-A0A961VL24-F1
#
_entry.id   AF-A0A961VL24-F1
#
_cell.length_a   1.000
_cell.length_b   1.000
_cell.length_c   1.000
_cell.angle_alpha   90.00
_cell.angle_beta   90.00
_cell.angle_gamma   90.00
#
_symmetry.space_group_name_H-M   'P 1'
#
loop_
_entity.id
_entity.type
_entity.pdbx_description
1 polymer ?
#
loop_
_entity_poly.entity_id
_entity_poly.type
_entity_poly.pdbx_seq_one_letter_code
_entity_poly.pdbx_strand_id
1 'polypeptide(L)'
;MYVVLTTKPGEFRTEITQGLKPVESYDYVFYGRKRASFTIAELDEAIKIRIVEDEEPHSVNDVPSKLFEKFDTLDEARAELETLTHYGTMDIKLRKV
;
A
#
# COMPACT_ATOMS: atom_id res chain seq x y z
N MET A 1 -12.63 8.53 -2.83
CA MET A 1 -12.35 7.07 -2.77
C MET A 1 -10.94 6.88 -2.24
N TYR A 2 -10.68 5.74 -1.61
CA TYR A 2 -9.39 5.39 -1.04
C TYR A 2 -8.84 4.13 -1.68
N VAL A 3 -7.52 4.03 -1.74
CA VAL A 3 -6.79 2.84 -2.19
C VAL A 3 -5.69 2.52 -1.18
N VAL A 4 -5.38 1.24 -1.03
CA VAL A 4 -4.24 0.78 -0.24
C VAL A 4 -3.09 0.49 -1.19
N LEU A 5 -2.00 1.22 -1.03
CA LEU A 5 -0.75 1.05 -1.76
C LEU A 5 0.21 0.22 -0.93
N THR A 6 0.95 -0.67 -1.57
CA THR A 6 1.96 -1.49 -0.90
C THR A 6 3.34 -1.14 -1.44
N THR A 7 4.30 -0.97 -0.56
CA THR A 7 5.72 -0.93 -0.90
C THR A 7 6.42 -2.04 -0.13
N LYS A 8 7.19 -2.87 -0.84
CA LYS A 8 7.92 -3.99 -0.28
C LYS A 8 9.42 -3.79 -0.58
N PRO A 9 10.16 -3.21 0.37
CA PRO A 9 11.57 -2.86 0.15
C PRO A 9 12.39 -4.06 -0.33
N GLY A 10 13.13 -3.87 -1.42
CA GLY A 10 13.92 -4.92 -2.04
C GLY A 10 13.17 -5.74 -3.09
N GLU A 11 11.86 -5.52 -3.27
CA GLU A 11 11.07 -6.12 -4.36
C GLU A 11 10.47 -5.02 -5.24
N PHE A 12 9.68 -4.11 -4.66
CA PHE A 12 9.10 -2.99 -5.40
C PHE A 12 8.66 -1.86 -4.47
N ARG A 13 8.54 -0.66 -5.03
CA ARG A 13 7.94 0.50 -4.39
C ARG A 13 6.83 1.12 -5.24
N THR A 14 5.80 1.60 -4.58
CA THR A 14 4.76 2.42 -5.18
C THR A 14 5.12 3.89 -5.01
N GLU A 15 5.17 4.63 -6.11
CA GLU A 15 5.41 6.07 -6.08
C GLU A 15 4.08 6.83 -6.12
N ILE A 16 3.97 7.83 -5.24
CA ILE A 16 2.83 8.74 -5.22
C ILE A 16 2.93 9.66 -6.43
N THR A 17 1.94 9.57 -7.32
CA THR A 17 1.83 10.39 -8.54
C THR A 17 0.79 11.50 -8.35
N GLN A 18 0.69 12.40 -9.32
CA GLN A 18 -0.32 13.45 -9.31
C GLN A 18 -1.74 12.86 -9.25
N GLY A 19 -2.58 13.38 -8.36
CA GLY A 19 -3.95 12.89 -8.12
C GLY A 19 -4.05 11.74 -7.11
N LEU A 20 -2.92 11.33 -6.53
CA LEU A 20 -2.85 10.40 -5.40
C LEU A 20 -2.38 11.16 -4.16
N LYS A 21 -3.23 11.26 -3.15
CA LYS A 21 -2.93 11.99 -1.93
C LYS A 21 -2.79 11.01 -0.75
N PRO A 22 -1.58 10.77 -0.23
CA PRO A 22 -1.41 9.88 0.92
C PRO A 22 -2.13 10.46 2.15
N VAL A 23 -2.88 9.61 2.84
CA VAL A 23 -3.66 9.96 4.03
C VAL A 23 -3.03 9.35 5.27
N GLU A 24 -2.69 8.06 5.21
CA GLU A 24 -2.09 7.32 6.32
C GLU A 24 -1.04 6.34 5.79
N SER A 25 0.04 6.15 6.54
CA SER A 25 1.06 5.15 6.23
C SER A 25 1.33 4.27 7.44
N TYR A 26 1.63 3.01 7.17
CA TYR A 26 1.84 1.96 8.17
C TYR A 26 3.04 1.12 7.78
N ASP A 27 3.94 0.86 8.73
CA ASP A 27 4.92 -0.20 8.62
C ASP A 27 4.27 -1.53 8.97
N TYR A 28 4.40 -2.51 8.06
CA TYR A 28 4.04 -3.90 8.33
C TYR A 28 5.23 -4.63 8.94
N VAL A 29 5.10 -4.98 10.20
CA VAL A 29 6.13 -5.62 11.03
C VAL A 29 5.75 -7.08 11.25
N PHE A 30 6.58 -7.98 10.73
CA PHE A 30 6.43 -9.43 10.88
C PHE A 30 7.54 -9.95 11.79
N TYR A 31 7.20 -10.51 12.95
CA TYR A 31 8.15 -10.97 13.96
C TYR A 31 9.25 -9.94 14.28
N GLY A 32 8.85 -8.69 14.52
CA GLY A 32 9.74 -7.58 14.88
C GLY A 32 10.54 -6.98 13.73
N ARG A 33 10.39 -7.46 12.49
CA ARG A 33 11.06 -6.91 11.30
C ARG A 33 10.07 -6.25 10.36
N LYS A 34 10.36 -5.01 9.94
CA LYS A 34 9.61 -4.36 8.85
C LYS A 34 9.78 -5.18 7.57
N ARG A 35 8.67 -5.60 6.96
CA ARG A 35 8.67 -6.33 5.67
C ARG A 35 8.07 -5.52 4.54
N ALA A 36 7.14 -4.62 4.84
CA ALA A 36 6.50 -3.76 3.87
C ALA A 36 6.06 -2.45 4.54
N SER A 37 5.63 -1.50 3.73
CA SER A 37 4.83 -0.37 4.17
C SER A 37 3.57 -0.29 3.35
N PHE A 38 2.45 -0.01 4.02
CA PHE A 38 1.17 0.23 3.39
C PHE A 38 0.82 1.71 3.51
N THR A 39 0.31 2.30 2.43
CA THR A 39 -0.14 3.69 2.41
C THR A 39 -1.57 3.73 1.93
N ILE A 40 -2.48 4.22 2.77
CA ILE A 40 -3.83 4.58 2.34
C ILE A 40 -3.73 5.93 1.65
N ALA A 41 -4.19 6.00 0.40
CA ALA A 41 -4.22 7.23 -0.36
C ALA A 41 -5.63 7.54 -0.86
N GLU A 42 -5.99 8.82 -0.82
CA GLU A 42 -7.16 9.39 -1.46
C GLU A 42 -6.88 9.56 -2.96
N LEU A 43 -7.89 9.22 -3.77
CA LEU A 43 -7.83 9.24 -5.22
C LEU A 43 -8.91 10.19 -5.75
N ASP A 44 -8.49 11.26 -6.42
CA ASP A 44 -9.38 12.29 -6.95
C ASP A 44 -10.05 11.87 -8.27
N GLU A 45 -9.32 11.13 -9.11
CA GLU A 45 -9.79 10.66 -10.42
C GLU A 45 -9.12 9.34 -10.82
N ALA A 46 -9.54 8.73 -11.93
CA ALA A 46 -8.93 7.50 -12.45
C ALA A 46 -7.49 7.74 -12.97
N ILE A 47 -6.52 7.76 -12.06
CA ILE A 47 -5.10 7.97 -12.36
C ILE A 47 -4.34 6.67 -12.58
N LYS A 48 -3.07 6.80 -12.98
CA LYS A 48 -2.09 5.69 -12.98
C LYS A 48 -1.21 5.78 -11.74
N ILE A 49 -1.02 4.64 -11.08
CA ILE A 49 -0.12 4.46 -9.94
C ILE A 49 1.18 3.88 -10.48
N ARG A 50 2.30 4.51 -10.17
CA ARG A 50 3.62 4.06 -10.60
C ARG A 50 4.16 3.01 -9.64
N ILE A 51 4.58 1.88 -10.18
CA ILE A 51 5.29 0.81 -9.47
C ILE A 51 6.70 0.73 -10.06
N VAL A 52 7.70 0.77 -9.19
CA VAL A 52 9.11 0.60 -9.57
C VAL A 52 9.63 -0.66 -8.90
N GLU A 53 10.12 -1.61 -9.68
CA GLU A 53 10.79 -2.80 -9.17
C GLU A 53 12.18 -2.42 -8.63
N ASP A 54 12.50 -2.93 -7.44
CA ASP A 54 13.80 -2.74 -6.82
C ASP A 54 14.81 -3.78 -7.31
N GLU A 55 14.36 -4.92 -7.84
CA GLU A 55 15.23 -5.96 -8.43
C GLU A 55 15.52 -5.67 -9.91
N GLU A 56 16.67 -6.15 -10.42
CA GLU A 56 16.98 -6.06 -11.85
C GLU A 56 15.92 -6.80 -12.69
N PRO A 57 15.39 -6.20 -13.77
CA PRO A 57 15.94 -5.07 -14.53
C PRO A 57 15.44 -3.67 -14.10
N HIS A 58 14.89 -3.51 -12.89
CA HIS A 58 14.33 -2.26 -12.36
C HIS A 58 13.20 -1.70 -13.23
N SER A 59 12.24 -2.53 -13.58
CA SER A 59 11.16 -2.10 -14.45
C SER A 59 10.28 -1.04 -13.78
N VAL A 60 9.76 -0.11 -14.58
CA VAL A 60 8.84 0.94 -14.14
C VAL A 60 7.52 0.73 -14.87
N ASN A 61 6.45 0.52 -14.10
CA ASN A 61 5.12 0.25 -14.61
C ASN A 61 4.12 1.28 -14.09
N ASP A 62 3.40 1.93 -15.01
CA ASP A 62 2.29 2.83 -14.66
C ASP A 62 0.97 2.06 -14.75
N VAL A 63 0.47 1.60 -13.60
CA VAL A 63 -0.68 0.72 -13.47
C VAL A 63 -1.97 1.53 -13.30
N PRO A 64 -3.04 1.30 -14.08
CA PRO A 64 -4.31 1.98 -13.89
C PRO A 64 -4.92 1.74 -12.51
N SER A 65 -5.30 2.81 -11.80
CA SER A 65 -5.94 2.74 -10.46
C SER A 65 -7.22 1.90 -10.41
N LYS A 66 -7.87 1.66 -11.55
CA LYS A 66 -9.05 0.77 -11.64
C LYS A 66 -8.73 -0.71 -11.36
N LEU A 67 -7.47 -1.12 -11.38
CA LEU A 67 -7.03 -2.47 -11.05
C LEU A 67 -6.82 -2.67 -9.54
N PHE A 68 -6.83 -1.57 -8.79
CA PHE A 68 -6.71 -1.60 -7.34
C PHE A 68 -8.11 -1.66 -6.73
N GLU A 69 -8.20 -2.36 -5.60
CA GLU A 69 -9.40 -2.31 -4.78
C GLU A 69 -9.62 -0.90 -4.24
N LYS A 70 -10.88 -0.48 -4.24
CA LYS A 70 -11.28 0.88 -3.87
C LYS A 70 -12.22 0.80 -2.68
N PHE A 71 -12.01 1.73 -1.77
CA PHE A 71 -12.83 1.88 -0.57
C PHE A 71 -13.55 3.22 -0.63
N ASP A 72 -14.82 3.24 -0.24
CA ASP A 72 -15.61 4.46 -0.23
C ASP A 72 -15.23 5.32 0.98
N THR A 73 -14.84 4.68 2.08
CA THR A 73 -14.43 5.35 3.32
C THR A 73 -13.01 5.00 3.76
N LEU A 74 -12.41 5.88 4.56
CA LEU A 74 -11.09 5.62 5.16
C LEU A 74 -11.15 4.43 6.14
N ASP A 75 -12.28 4.26 6.84
CA ASP A 75 -12.45 3.18 7.81
C ASP A 75 -12.52 1.81 7.13
N GLU A 76 -13.13 1.70 5.95
CA GLU A 76 -13.09 0.48 5.13
C GLU A 76 -11.65 0.14 4.71
N ALA A 77 -10.86 1.12 4.26
CA ALA A 77 -9.47 0.90 3.89
C ALA A 77 -8.61 0.47 5.10
N ARG A 78 -8.90 1.00 6.30
CA ARG A 78 -8.26 0.56 7.54
C ARG A 78 -8.65 -0.87 7.93
N ALA A 79 -9.94 -1.21 7.81
CA ALA A 79 -10.43 -2.54 8.10
C ALA A 79 -9.74 -3.58 7.20
N GLU A 80 -9.53 -3.27 5.92
CA GLU A 80 -8.76 -4.14 5.02
C GLU A 80 -7.33 -4.36 5.53
N LEU A 81 -6.63 -3.29 5.93
CA LEU A 81 -5.28 -3.42 6.51
C LEU A 81 -5.28 -4.27 7.79
N GLU A 82 -6.30 -4.15 8.64
CA GLU A 82 -6.41 -4.98 9.83
C GLU A 82 -6.52 -6.46 9.49
N THR A 83 -7.23 -6.85 8.41
CA THR A 83 -7.31 -8.26 8.00
C THR A 83 -5.93 -8.88 7.73
N LEU A 84 -4.98 -8.10 7.20
CA LEU A 84 -3.59 -8.53 6.93
C LEU A 84 -2.84 -8.93 8.21
N THR A 85 -3.29 -8.47 9.38
CA THR A 85 -2.66 -8.75 10.67
C THR A 85 -3.26 -9.94 11.42
N HIS A 86 -4.39 -10.48 10.97
CA HIS A 86 -5.16 -11.49 11.73
C HIS A 86 -4.91 -12.94 11.27
N TYR A 87 -3.83 -13.21 10.54
CA TYR A 87 -3.56 -14.55 10.04
C TYR A 87 -2.97 -15.48 11.12
N GLY A 88 -3.86 -16.25 11.76
CA GLY A 88 -3.48 -17.30 12.71
C GLY A 88 -2.81 -16.78 13.97
N THR A 89 -1.73 -17.45 14.40
CA THR A 89 -0.95 -17.08 15.61
C THR A 89 0.30 -16.28 15.28
N MET A 90 0.39 -15.68 14.09
CA MET A 90 1.59 -14.96 13.66
C MET A 90 1.69 -13.61 14.39
N ASP A 91 2.91 -13.22 14.81
CA ASP A 91 3.16 -11.88 15.36
C ASP A 91 3.28 -10.87 14.21
N ILE A 92 2.15 -10.27 13.89
CA ILE A 92 2.00 -9.25 12.85
C ILE A 92 1.50 -7.96 13.48
N LYS A 93 2.17 -6.85 13.18
CA LYS A 93 1.79 -5.53 13.67
C LYS A 93 1.83 -4.52 12.54
N LEU A 94 0.80 -3.67 12.48
CA LEU A 94 0.82 -2.44 11.70
C LEU A 94 1.19 -1.28 12.63
N ARG A 95 2.25 -0.55 12.28
CA ARG A 95 2.70 0.63 13.03
C ARG A 95 2.53 1.86 12.16
N LYS A 96 1.65 2.78 12.54
CA LYS A 96 1.48 4.06 11.85
C LYS A 96 2.80 4.86 11.84
N VAL A 97 3.11 5.52 10.72
CA VAL A 97 4.32 6.34 10.51
C VAL A 97 4.00 7.71 9.94
#